data_AF-A0A523AQ30-F1
#
_entry.id   AF-A0A523AQ30-F1
#
_cell.length_a   1.000
_cell.length_b   1.000
_cell.length_c   1.000
_cell.angle_alpha   90.00
_cell.angle_beta   90.00
_cell.angle_gamma   90.00
#
_symmetry.space_group_name_H-M   'P 1'
#
loop_
_entity.id
_entity.type
_entity.pdbx_description
1 polymer ?
#
loop_
_entity_poly.entity_id
_entity_poly.type
_entity_poly.pdbx_seq_one_letter_code
_entity_poly.pdbx_strand_id
1 'polypeptide(L)'
;MKICLVTEFFSTRAGGVRGGVEARAFQVAKFLAPKHEVTVLTSRERGQPKREEVEGFEVRRVGREREYAQKWDLGGRLGFLEGGRRVWERFEVVDGYSFVAYPLAWELHRKLGIPAVATYHDVWLGEWV
;
A
#
# COMPACT_ATOMS: atom_id res chain seq x y z
N MET A 1 -10.91 -13.49 5.60
CA MET A 1 -9.57 -13.70 5.02
C MET A 1 -8.63 -12.65 5.59
N LYS A 2 -7.32 -12.91 5.59
CA LYS A 2 -6.25 -11.94 5.88
C LYS A 2 -5.76 -11.31 4.58
N ILE A 3 -6.18 -10.09 4.29
CA ILE A 3 -5.96 -9.40 3.00
C ILE A 3 -4.92 -8.31 3.17
N CYS A 4 -3.89 -8.30 2.32
CA CYS A 4 -2.92 -7.21 2.26
C CYS A 4 -3.15 -6.34 1.02
N LEU A 5 -3.45 -5.06 1.21
CA LEU A 5 -3.47 -4.07 0.14
C LEU A 5 -2.16 -3.29 0.18
N VAL A 6 -1.43 -3.23 -0.94
CA VAL A 6 -0.14 -2.54 -1.03
C VAL A 6 -0.29 -1.31 -1.91
N THR A 7 0.03 -0.13 -1.38
CA THR A 7 0.00 1.14 -2.10
C THR A 7 1.20 2.00 -1.67
N GLU A 8 1.77 2.83 -2.56
CA GLU A 8 2.92 3.67 -2.16
C GLU A 8 2.52 4.70 -1.11
N PHE A 9 1.36 5.34 -1.31
CA PHE A 9 0.81 6.35 -0.41
C PHE A 9 -0.60 5.97 0.02
N PHE A 10 -0.99 6.42 1.21
CA PHE A 10 -2.30 6.17 1.77
C PHE A 10 -2.61 7.20 2.85
N SER A 11 -3.78 7.82 2.73
CA SER A 11 -4.27 8.76 3.72
C SER A 11 -5.37 8.15 4.57
N THR A 12 -5.27 8.33 5.88
CA THR A 12 -6.29 7.88 6.84
C THR A 12 -7.34 8.97 7.14
N ARG A 13 -7.18 10.16 6.55
CA ARG A 13 -8.06 11.31 6.77
C ARG A 13 -8.89 11.57 5.53
N ALA A 14 -10.20 11.80 5.71
CA ALA A 14 -11.14 12.08 4.62
C ALA A 14 -10.71 13.24 3.70
N GLY A 15 -10.01 14.25 4.24
CA GLY A 15 -9.46 15.38 3.47
C GLY A 15 -7.98 15.23 3.04
N GLY A 16 -7.35 14.10 3.34
CA GLY A 16 -5.92 13.88 3.07
C GLY A 16 -5.64 12.98 1.88
N VAL A 17 -6.67 12.44 1.23
CA VAL A 17 -6.56 11.61 0.01
C VAL A 17 -6.15 12.51 -1.15
N ARG A 18 -5.01 12.20 -1.79
CA ARG A 18 -4.43 13.06 -2.85
C ARG A 18 -4.63 12.55 -4.27
N GLY A 19 -5.21 11.37 -4.46
CA GLY A 19 -5.45 10.79 -5.78
C GLY A 19 -6.40 9.60 -5.79
N GLY A 20 -6.81 9.18 -6.99
CA GLY A 20 -7.79 8.09 -7.18
C GLY A 20 -7.32 6.72 -6.68
N VAL A 21 -6.01 6.45 -6.74
CA VAL A 21 -5.40 5.22 -6.18
C VAL A 21 -5.64 5.14 -4.68
N GLU A 22 -5.29 6.20 -3.94
CA GLU A 22 -5.47 6.29 -2.49
C GLU A 22 -6.95 6.21 -2.11
N ALA A 23 -7.81 6.94 -2.83
CA ALA A 23 -9.25 6.92 -2.62
C ALA A 23 -9.83 5.51 -2.76
N ARG A 24 -9.45 4.80 -3.84
CA ARG A 24 -9.92 3.44 -4.08
C ARG A 24 -9.38 2.48 -3.03
N ALA A 25 -8.09 2.53 -2.71
CA ALA A 25 -7.50 1.68 -1.67
C ALA A 25 -8.24 1.85 -0.34
N PHE A 26 -8.58 3.09 0.04
CA PHE A 26 -9.33 3.38 1.27
C PHE A 26 -10.73 2.77 1.23
N GLN A 27 -11.48 2.99 0.15
CA GLN A 27 -12.84 2.46 0.03
C GLN A 27 -12.85 0.93 -0.01
N VAL A 28 -11.93 0.32 -0.76
CA VAL A 28 -11.79 -1.14 -0.81
C VAL A 28 -11.48 -1.71 0.57
N ALA A 29 -10.52 -1.11 1.30
CA ALA A 29 -10.21 -1.55 2.67
C ALA A 29 -11.44 -1.44 3.58
N LYS A 30 -12.11 -0.28 3.57
CA LYS A 30 -13.31 0.00 4.37
C LYS A 30 -14.46 -0.98 4.08
N PHE A 31 -14.71 -1.33 2.82
CA PHE A 31 -15.80 -2.24 2.47
C PHE A 31 -15.47 -3.72 2.71
N LEU A 32 -14.19 -4.10 2.75
CA LEU A 32 -13.75 -5.47 3.06
C LEU A 32 -13.63 -5.75 4.56
N ALA A 33 -13.23 -4.73 5.34
CA ALA A 33 -12.99 -4.83 6.78
C ALA A 33 -14.12 -5.48 7.61
N PRO A 34 -15.43 -5.28 7.31
CA PRO A 34 -16.50 -5.90 8.09
C PRO A 34 -16.54 -7.43 8.02
N LYS A 35 -15.87 -8.05 7.04
CA LYS A 35 -15.89 -9.51 6.81
C LYS A 35 -14.51 -10.14 6.82
N HIS A 36 -13.46 -9.33 6.79
CA HIS A 36 -12.09 -9.76 6.55
C HIS A 36 -11.11 -8.94 7.38
N GLU A 37 -9.98 -9.54 7.75
CA GLU A 37 -8.86 -8.85 8.37
C GLU A 37 -8.07 -8.17 7.26
N VAL A 38 -8.08 -6.83 7.21
CA VAL A 38 -7.45 -6.06 6.15
C VAL A 38 -6.27 -5.28 6.71
N THR A 39 -5.12 -5.37 6.03
CA THR A 39 -3.94 -4.57 6.29
C THR A 39 -3.58 -3.78 5.04
N VAL A 40 -3.52 -2.46 5.16
CA VAL A 40 -2.97 -1.57 4.13
C VAL A 40 -1.49 -1.33 4.43
N LEU A 41 -0.64 -1.81 3.53
CA LEU A 41 0.80 -1.58 3.56
C LEU A 41 1.18 -0.36 2.72
N THR A 42 1.79 0.64 3.34
CA THR A 42 2.07 1.95 2.71
C THR A 42 3.39 2.57 3.15
N SER A 43 3.88 3.59 2.45
CA SER A 43 5.01 4.41 2.92
C SER A 43 4.65 5.18 4.19
N ARG A 44 5.67 5.55 4.98
CA ARG A 44 5.50 6.38 6.16
C ARG A 44 5.74 7.86 5.84
N GLU A 45 4.68 8.67 5.79
CA GLU A 45 4.86 10.12 5.69
C GLU A 45 5.21 10.76 7.04
N ARG A 46 5.80 11.96 6.99
CA ARG A 46 6.24 12.68 8.18
C ARG A 46 5.10 12.91 9.17
N GLY A 47 5.37 12.61 10.44
CA GLY A 47 4.39 12.74 11.53
C GLY A 47 3.32 11.64 11.58
N GLN A 48 3.35 10.65 10.68
CA GLN A 48 2.42 9.52 10.74
C GLN A 48 2.96 8.39 11.65
N PRO A 49 2.07 7.74 12.43
CA PRO A 49 2.45 6.58 13.23
C PRO A 49 2.76 5.38 12.33
N LYS A 50 3.64 4.47 12.78
CA LYS A 50 4.00 3.25 12.03
C LYS A 50 2.81 2.30 11.83
N ARG A 51 1.87 2.29 12.77
CA ARG A 51 0.64 1.50 12.73
C ARG A 51 -0.51 2.37 13.20
N GLU A 52 -1.67 2.17 12.61
CA GLU A 52 -2.90 2.89 12.94
C GLU A 52 -4.07 1.99 12.56
N GLU A 53 -5.12 1.94 13.38
CA GLU A 53 -6.37 1.26 13.04
C GLU A 53 -7.38 2.30 12.58
N VAL A 54 -8.00 2.07 11.43
CA VAL A 54 -8.88 3.04 10.75
C VAL A 54 -10.07 2.28 10.17
N GLU A 55 -11.29 2.68 10.50
CA GLU A 55 -12.52 2.11 9.92
C GLU A 55 -12.56 0.56 9.92
N GLY A 56 -11.96 -0.08 10.94
CA GLY A 56 -11.90 -1.53 11.11
C GLY A 56 -10.78 -2.27 10.36
N PHE A 57 -9.79 -1.56 9.78
CA PHE A 57 -8.60 -2.15 9.15
C PHE A 57 -7.29 -1.56 9.69
N GLU A 58 -6.20 -2.32 9.60
CA GLU A 58 -4.86 -1.85 9.99
C GLU A 58 -4.22 -1.08 8.82
N VAL A 59 -3.62 0.07 9.11
CA VAL A 59 -2.67 0.75 8.23
C VAL A 59 -1.27 0.57 8.79
N ARG A 60 -0.42 -0.13 8.04
CA ARG A 60 0.95 -0.44 8.41
C ARG A 60 1.92 0.30 7.49
N ARG A 61 2.60 1.28 8.07
CA ARG A 61 3.54 2.15 7.37
C ARG A 61 4.96 1.61 7.47
N VAL A 62 5.59 1.37 6.33
CA VAL A 62 6.91 0.76 6.22
C VAL A 62 7.95 1.72 5.65
N GLY A 63 9.22 1.32 5.78
CA GLY A 63 10.35 2.11 5.31
C GLY A 63 10.70 3.26 6.26
N ARG A 64 11.53 4.18 5.76
CA ARG A 64 11.88 5.40 6.47
C ARG A 64 10.77 6.43 6.32
N GLU A 65 10.72 7.34 7.29
CA GLU A 65 9.83 8.50 7.24
C GLU A 65 10.26 9.41 6.08
N ARG A 66 9.31 9.84 5.23
CA ARG A 66 9.54 10.67 4.05
C ARG A 66 8.42 11.69 3.84
N GLU A 67 8.63 12.65 2.96
CA GLU A 67 7.57 13.54 2.48
C GLU A 67 6.82 12.87 1.31
N TYR A 68 5.62 13.36 1.02
CA TYR A 68 4.89 12.93 -0.16
C TYR A 68 5.60 13.37 -1.43
N ALA A 69 5.68 12.46 -2.41
CA ALA A 69 6.34 12.75 -3.67
C ALA A 69 5.50 12.24 -4.84
N GLN A 70 5.12 13.16 -5.74
CA GLN A 70 4.45 12.78 -7.00
C GLN A 70 5.45 12.36 -8.07
N LYS A 71 6.66 12.93 -8.08
CA LYS A 71 7.72 12.66 -9.06
C LYS A 71 9.08 12.56 -8.37
N TRP A 72 10.01 11.79 -8.98
CA TRP A 72 11.45 11.78 -8.67
C TRP A 72 11.93 11.50 -7.23
N ASP A 73 11.31 10.56 -6.50
CA ASP A 73 11.85 10.06 -5.22
C ASP A 73 12.15 8.55 -5.25
N LEU A 74 13.22 8.19 -5.95
CA LEU A 74 13.69 6.80 -6.05
C LEU A 74 14.16 6.25 -4.69
N GLY A 75 14.80 7.09 -3.88
CA GLY A 75 15.31 6.69 -2.56
C GLY A 75 14.19 6.32 -1.60
N GLY A 76 13.14 7.14 -1.55
CA GLY A 76 11.95 6.86 -0.76
C GLY A 76 11.20 5.60 -1.23
N ARG A 77 11.11 5.39 -2.55
CA ARG A 77 10.50 4.18 -3.14
C ARG A 77 11.28 2.92 -2.79
N LEU A 78 12.61 2.94 -2.90
CA LEU A 78 13.46 1.83 -2.47
C LEU A 78 13.30 1.55 -0.96
N GLY A 79 13.22 2.61 -0.15
CA GLY A 79 12.97 2.50 1.29
C GLY A 79 11.61 1.85 1.62
N PHE A 80 10.56 2.19 0.86
CA PHE A 80 9.25 1.57 0.95
C PHE A 80 9.30 0.07 0.61
N LEU A 81 9.90 -0.28 -0.54
CA LEU A 81 10.08 -1.67 -0.98
C LEU A 81 10.83 -2.49 0.08
N GLU A 82 11.99 -2.01 0.52
CA GLU A 82 12.82 -2.68 1.51
C GLU A 82 12.12 -2.82 2.87
N GLY A 83 11.39 -1.80 3.29
CA GLY A 83 10.55 -1.86 4.49
C GLY A 83 9.44 -2.92 4.39
N GLY A 84 8.79 -2.99 3.22
CA GLY A 84 7.74 -3.96 2.94
C GLY A 84 8.24 -5.41 2.89
N ARG A 85 9.41 -5.65 2.29
CA ARG A 85 10.05 -6.98 2.25
C ARG A 85 10.26 -7.60 3.63
N ARG A 86 10.44 -6.75 4.64
CA ARG A 86 10.66 -7.18 6.04
C ARG A 86 9.37 -7.55 6.74
N VAL A 87 8.21 -7.28 6.16
CA VAL A 87 6.92 -7.74 6.70
C VAL A 87 6.86 -9.26 6.60
N TRP A 88 6.67 -9.87 7.77
CA TRP A 88 6.44 -11.29 7.96
C TRP A 88 5.15 -11.42 8.73
N GLU A 89 4.06 -11.52 7.98
CA GLU A 89 2.72 -11.71 8.48
C GLU A 89 1.99 -12.67 7.56
N ARG A 90 1.14 -13.51 8.14
CA ARG A 90 0.46 -14.56 7.39
C ARG A 90 -0.76 -13.98 6.70
N PHE A 91 -0.57 -13.33 5.57
CA PHE A 91 -1.66 -12.96 4.67
C PHE A 91 -2.15 -14.19 3.89
N GLU A 92 -3.34 -14.07 3.30
CA GLU A 92 -3.93 -15.08 2.42
C GLU A 92 -4.05 -14.59 0.97
N VAL A 93 -3.98 -13.26 0.75
CA VAL A 93 -3.93 -12.64 -0.57
C VAL A 93 -3.25 -11.27 -0.46
N VAL A 94 -2.54 -10.87 -1.51
CA VAL A 94 -1.95 -9.53 -1.64
C VAL A 94 -2.41 -8.85 -2.93
N ASP A 95 -2.78 -7.57 -2.86
CA ASP A 95 -3.23 -6.76 -4.01
C ASP A 95 -2.41 -5.46 -4.08
N GLY A 96 -1.68 -5.25 -5.17
CA GLY A 96 -0.85 -4.07 -5.41
C GLY A 96 -1.61 -2.99 -6.19
N TYR A 97 -1.56 -1.74 -5.72
CA TYR A 97 -2.38 -0.61 -6.21
C TYR A 97 -1.59 0.46 -7.00
N SER A 98 -0.36 0.18 -7.46
CA SER A 98 0.40 1.10 -8.31
C SER A 98 1.64 0.43 -8.89
N PHE A 99 2.26 1.06 -9.89
CA PHE A 99 3.53 0.60 -10.47
C PHE A 99 4.62 0.37 -9.40
N VAL A 100 4.68 1.22 -8.37
CA VAL A 100 5.63 1.09 -7.27
C VAL A 100 5.25 -0.02 -6.30
N ALA A 101 3.95 -0.32 -6.15
CA ALA A 101 3.46 -1.36 -5.27
C ALA A 101 3.56 -2.77 -5.87
N TYR A 102 3.51 -2.93 -7.20
CA TYR A 102 3.52 -4.26 -7.84
C TYR A 102 4.75 -5.10 -7.49
N PRO A 103 6.00 -4.58 -7.52
CA PRO A 103 7.17 -5.36 -7.13
C PRO A 103 7.06 -5.91 -5.71
N LEU A 104 6.55 -5.11 -4.77
CA LEU A 104 6.40 -5.53 -3.38
C LEU A 104 5.29 -6.57 -3.20
N ALA A 105 4.15 -6.41 -3.87
CA ALA A 105 3.09 -7.43 -3.87
C ALA A 105 3.60 -8.77 -4.44
N TRP A 106 4.36 -8.73 -5.53
CA TRP A 106 4.96 -9.93 -6.12
C TRP A 106 5.99 -10.60 -5.19
N GLU A 107 6.80 -9.81 -4.49
CA GLU A 107 7.75 -10.33 -3.51
C GLU A 107 7.07 -10.98 -2.31
N LEU A 108 5.99 -10.37 -1.80
CA LEU A 108 5.17 -10.96 -0.73
C LEU A 108 4.53 -12.27 -1.21
N HIS A 109 4.04 -12.33 -2.45
CA HIS A 109 3.56 -13.57 -3.06
C HIS A 109 4.63 -14.67 -3.07
N ARG A 110 5.82 -14.37 -3.61
CA ARG A 110 6.91 -15.36 -3.67
C ARG A 110 7.35 -15.85 -2.30
N LYS A 111 7.39 -14.94 -1.34
CA LYS A 111 7.86 -15.20 0.02
C LYS A 111 6.86 -15.99 0.85
N LEU A 112 5.56 -15.72 0.67
CA LEU A 112 4.49 -16.29 1.50
C LEU A 112 3.73 -17.42 0.80
N GLY A 113 3.90 -17.60 -0.51
CA GLY A 113 3.17 -18.61 -1.29
C GLY A 113 1.68 -18.30 -1.44
N ILE A 114 1.29 -17.02 -1.44
CA ILE A 114 -0.11 -16.56 -1.43
C ILE A 114 -0.50 -15.95 -2.78
N PRO A 115 -1.75 -16.02 -3.24
CA PRO A 115 -2.20 -15.30 -4.43
C PRO A 115 -1.83 -13.82 -4.43
N ALA A 116 -1.37 -13.31 -5.58
CA ALA A 116 -1.12 -11.90 -5.83
C ALA A 116 -2.05 -11.34 -6.92
N VAL A 117 -2.55 -10.14 -6.69
CA VAL A 117 -3.32 -9.34 -7.65
C VAL A 117 -2.54 -8.07 -7.97
N ALA A 118 -2.51 -7.70 -9.24
CA ALA A 118 -2.00 -6.41 -9.68
C ALA A 118 -3.16 -5.57 -10.19
N THR A 119 -3.53 -4.56 -9.43
CA THR A 119 -4.60 -3.65 -9.78
C THR A 119 -4.03 -2.46 -10.54
N TYR A 120 -4.35 -2.38 -11.84
CA TYR A 120 -3.99 -1.27 -12.70
C TYR A 120 -5.04 -0.17 -12.61
N HIS A 121 -4.63 1.00 -12.12
CA HIS A 121 -5.48 2.19 -12.04
C HIS A 121 -5.28 3.12 -13.23
N ASP A 122 -4.13 3.03 -13.86
CA ASP A 122 -3.77 3.78 -15.05
C ASP A 122 -2.91 2.90 -15.94
N VAL A 123 -3.18 2.94 -17.24
CA VAL A 123 -2.46 2.22 -18.28
C VAL A 123 -1.62 3.24 -19.03
N TRP A 124 -0.48 3.56 -18.42
CA TRP A 124 0.50 4.54 -18.88
C TRP A 124 0.85 4.33 -20.36
N LEU A 125 0.17 5.07 -21.24
CA LEU A 125 0.44 5.16 -22.68
C LEU A 125 0.74 6.63 -22.99
N GLY A 126 1.99 6.96 -23.29
CA GLY A 126 2.42 8.32 -23.53
C GLY A 126 3.34 8.81 -22.41
N GLU A 127 2.85 9.59 -21.45
CA GLU A 127 3.72 10.16 -20.41
C GLU A 127 3.07 10.34 -19.04
N TRP A 128 3.93 10.23 -18.01
CA TRP A 128 4.05 11.21 -16.92
C TRP A 128 5.47 11.08 -16.32
N VAL A 129 6.40 11.95 -16.76
CA VAL A 129 7.77 12.10 -16.21
C VAL A 129 7.75 12.61 -14.79
#